data_AF-A0A1Z5K278-F1
#
_entry.id   AF-A0A1Z5K278-F1
#
_cell.length_a   1.000
_cell.length_b   1.000
_cell.length_c   1.000
_cell.angle_alpha   90.00
_cell.angle_beta   90.00
_cell.angle_gamma   90.00
#
_symmetry.space_group_name_H-M   'P 1'
#
loop_
_entity.id
_entity.type
_entity.pdbx_description
1 polymer ?
#
loop_
_entity_poly.entity_id
_entity_poly.type
_entity_poly.pdbx_seq_one_letter_code
_entity_poly.pdbx_strand_id
1 'polypeptide(L)'
;MKEFELLFDSIAKTRIVILLSHLNDFVTYFVTTRPYPIHLTFIATHMDGEVLVTSMQERATPFGSLEFHGILPLKKALQEICRNLHWFEHLHFSDFPGDLVMKLVSSNVPSIGFDIDRDTETLDLSTVNIVSSKIHIISSSREFPTKFMLSFLHRVTELDQLECFEFNRTEGRPVPDDVKKALLGAVAASKKLTKLTLSGSDESPMWDGLVEDLFSVLEKHEAFRTFRITPYPTTLDPQFAWLKQLYKRNRYIDVTDSSGDKLEADDEVDLLLGLNRFFRGSKNLKKEATITRLSFVGAALAHSAACDLPRAGQLLMHHVDLLCEILHENEQIGEA
;
A
#
# COMPACT_ATOMS: atom_id res chain seq x y z
N MET A 1 5.89 -28.68 -21.75
CA MET A 1 7.20 -28.29 -21.17
C MET A 1 7.68 -26.99 -21.78
N LYS A 2 8.01 -26.94 -23.08
CA LYS A 2 8.40 -25.68 -23.76
C LYS A 2 7.36 -24.55 -23.65
N GLU A 3 6.07 -24.86 -23.70
CA GLU A 3 5.00 -23.86 -23.52
C GLU A 3 4.98 -23.23 -22.12
N PHE A 4 5.37 -24.00 -21.10
CA PHE A 4 5.48 -23.50 -19.73
C PHE A 4 6.73 -22.63 -19.57
N GLU A 5 7.87 -23.02 -20.15
CA GLU A 5 9.09 -22.21 -20.17
C GLU A 5 8.89 -20.87 -20.89
N LEU A 6 8.20 -20.87 -22.03
CA LEU A 6 7.90 -19.66 -22.81
C LEU A 6 7.03 -18.64 -22.05
N LEU A 7 6.18 -19.08 -21.11
CA LEU A 7 5.37 -18.20 -20.28
C LEU A 7 6.21 -17.39 -19.28
N PHE A 8 7.42 -17.84 -18.93
CA PHE A 8 8.24 -17.23 -17.87
C PHE A 8 9.56 -16.60 -18.36
N ASP A 9 9.96 -16.81 -19.61
CA ASP A 9 11.22 -16.28 -20.14
C ASP A 9 11.15 -14.81 -20.59
N SER A 10 9.95 -14.19 -20.71
CA SER A 10 9.81 -12.88 -21.36
C SER A 10 9.46 -11.68 -20.46
N ILE A 11 9.22 -11.85 -19.15
CA ILE A 11 8.68 -10.76 -18.31
C ILE A 11 9.46 -10.61 -17.01
N ALA A 12 10.18 -9.49 -16.89
CA ALA A 12 11.08 -9.15 -15.77
C ALA A 12 10.40 -8.99 -14.39
N LYS A 13 9.07 -9.13 -14.28
CA LYS A 13 8.31 -9.12 -13.03
C LYS A 13 7.03 -9.94 -13.20
N THR A 14 7.12 -11.25 -13.07
CA THR A 14 5.95 -12.11 -13.19
C THR A 14 5.30 -12.28 -11.82
N ARG A 15 4.12 -11.68 -11.63
CA ARG A 15 3.20 -12.13 -10.59
C ARG A 15 2.55 -13.41 -11.07
N ILE A 16 2.75 -14.49 -10.33
CA ILE A 16 2.24 -15.81 -10.63
C ILE A 16 1.19 -16.12 -9.58
N VAL A 17 -0.06 -16.29 -10.01
CA VAL A 17 -1.15 -16.70 -9.13
C VAL A 17 -1.55 -18.12 -9.51
N ILE A 18 -1.49 -19.02 -8.54
CA ILE A 18 -1.88 -20.42 -8.70
C ILE A 18 -3.13 -20.65 -7.87
N LEU A 19 -4.21 -21.09 -8.53
CA LEU A 19 -5.53 -21.24 -7.93
C LEU A 19 -6.01 -22.70 -8.03
N LEU A 20 -6.49 -23.25 -6.92
CA LEU A 20 -7.26 -24.51 -6.84
C LEU A 20 -6.62 -25.68 -7.62
N SER A 21 -5.31 -25.83 -7.51
CA SER A 21 -4.57 -26.86 -8.23
C SER A 21 -3.81 -27.80 -7.29
N HIS A 22 -3.57 -29.01 -7.78
CA HIS A 22 -2.52 -29.86 -7.24
C HIS A 22 -1.25 -29.56 -8.01
N LEU A 23 -0.29 -28.90 -7.36
CA LEU A 23 1.03 -28.71 -7.95
C LEU A 23 1.86 -29.96 -7.70
N ASN A 24 2.34 -30.53 -8.79
CA ASN A 24 3.36 -31.56 -8.70
C ASN A 24 4.73 -30.93 -8.39
N ASP A 25 5.63 -31.77 -7.91
CA ASP A 25 6.97 -31.38 -7.48
C ASP A 25 7.76 -30.66 -8.58
N PHE A 26 7.56 -31.06 -9.85
CA PHE A 26 8.21 -30.43 -10.98
C PHE A 26 7.82 -28.97 -11.13
N VAL A 27 6.52 -28.64 -11.10
CA VAL A 27 6.06 -27.25 -11.25
C VAL A 27 6.51 -26.43 -10.04
N THR A 28 6.40 -26.97 -8.83
CA THR A 28 6.87 -26.32 -7.60
C THR A 28 8.35 -25.98 -7.71
N TYR A 29 9.21 -26.97 -7.98
CA TYR A 29 10.65 -26.78 -8.16
C TYR A 29 10.95 -25.75 -9.25
N PHE A 30 10.28 -25.84 -10.40
CA PHE A 30 10.52 -24.97 -11.53
C PHE A 30 10.19 -23.50 -11.24
N VAL A 31 9.08 -23.21 -10.55
CA VAL A 31 8.74 -21.83 -10.19
C VAL A 31 9.64 -21.30 -9.08
N THR A 32 10.03 -22.13 -8.12
CA THR A 32 10.83 -21.67 -6.98
C THR A 32 12.32 -21.54 -7.28
N THR A 33 12.86 -22.22 -8.30
CA THR A 33 14.30 -22.14 -8.67
C THR A 33 14.61 -21.02 -9.67
N ARG A 34 13.65 -20.14 -10.00
CA ARG A 34 13.91 -19.05 -10.95
C ARG A 34 15.03 -18.13 -10.48
N PRO A 35 16.00 -17.76 -11.34
CA PRO A 35 17.19 -17.03 -10.91
C PRO A 35 16.91 -15.54 -10.57
N TYR A 36 15.68 -15.08 -10.75
CA TYR A 36 15.21 -13.73 -10.47
C TYR A 36 14.12 -13.73 -9.39
N PRO A 37 13.88 -12.61 -8.70
CA PRO A 37 12.75 -12.47 -7.78
C PRO A 37 11.40 -12.67 -8.48
N ILE A 38 10.50 -13.40 -7.86
CA ILE A 38 9.13 -13.67 -8.33
C ILE A 38 8.11 -13.28 -7.27
N HIS A 39 6.88 -12.96 -7.70
CA HIS A 39 5.76 -12.77 -6.79
C HIS A 39 4.82 -13.96 -6.94
N LEU A 40 4.85 -14.90 -6.01
CA LEU A 40 4.11 -16.15 -6.08
C LEU A 40 2.98 -16.17 -5.06
N THR A 41 1.75 -16.28 -5.54
CA THR A 41 0.54 -16.38 -4.72
C THR A 41 -0.10 -17.75 -4.93
N PHE A 42 -0.27 -18.51 -3.85
CA PHE A 42 -1.01 -19.76 -3.83
C PHE A 42 -2.37 -19.56 -3.19
N ILE A 43 -3.44 -19.96 -3.88
CA ILE A 43 -4.82 -19.86 -3.39
C ILE A 43 -5.42 -21.26 -3.39
N ALA A 44 -5.74 -21.78 -2.21
CA ALA A 44 -6.31 -23.12 -2.00
C ALA A 44 -5.58 -24.21 -2.81
N THR A 45 -4.25 -24.16 -2.80
CA THR A 45 -3.38 -25.04 -3.59
C THR A 45 -2.80 -26.13 -2.70
N HIS A 46 -2.81 -27.37 -3.19
CA HIS A 46 -2.14 -28.49 -2.54
C HIS A 46 -0.79 -28.74 -3.21
N MET A 47 0.29 -28.80 -2.42
CA MET A 47 1.63 -29.10 -2.91
C MET A 47 2.49 -29.73 -1.82
N ASP A 48 3.61 -30.32 -2.22
CA ASP A 48 4.63 -30.81 -1.30
C ASP A 48 5.47 -29.64 -0.75
N GLY A 49 5.39 -29.43 0.55
CA GLY A 49 6.16 -28.42 1.27
C GLY A 49 7.66 -28.68 1.30
N GLU A 50 8.08 -29.93 1.26
CA GLU A 50 9.51 -30.27 1.29
C GLU A 50 10.16 -29.81 -0.01
N VAL A 51 9.54 -30.07 -1.15
CA VAL A 51 10.03 -29.62 -2.47
C VAL A 51 10.09 -28.10 -2.55
N LEU A 52 9.07 -27.40 -2.04
CA LEU A 52 9.07 -25.93 -1.98
C LEU A 52 10.29 -25.41 -1.20
N VAL A 53 10.54 -25.96 -0.02
CA VAL A 53 11.60 -25.51 0.87
C VAL A 53 12.99 -25.84 0.31
N THR A 54 13.22 -27.07 -0.16
CA THR A 54 14.52 -27.48 -0.68
C THR A 54 14.90 -26.67 -1.92
N SER A 55 13.97 -26.47 -2.85
CA SER A 55 14.20 -25.65 -4.03
C SER A 55 14.44 -24.16 -3.73
N MET A 56 13.82 -23.61 -2.67
CA MET A 56 14.12 -22.25 -2.20
C MET A 56 15.52 -22.14 -1.57
N GLN A 57 15.98 -23.17 -0.85
CA GLN A 57 17.32 -23.22 -0.26
C GLN A 57 18.44 -23.20 -1.30
N GLU A 58 18.18 -23.74 -2.50
CA GLU A 58 19.13 -23.80 -3.60
C GLU A 58 19.35 -22.44 -4.29
N ARG A 59 18.52 -21.43 -3.99
CA ARG A 59 18.59 -20.12 -4.63
C ARG A 59 19.80 -19.31 -4.14
N ALA A 60 20.49 -18.69 -5.08
CA ALA A 60 21.51 -17.68 -4.78
C ALA A 60 20.94 -16.26 -4.60
N THR A 61 19.70 -16.02 -5.02
CA THR A 61 19.04 -14.71 -5.00
C THR A 61 17.79 -14.72 -4.12
N PRO A 62 17.41 -13.57 -3.52
CA PRO A 62 16.14 -13.45 -2.80
C PRO A 62 14.96 -13.92 -3.65
N PHE A 63 13.96 -14.49 -2.99
CA PHE A 63 12.79 -15.06 -3.65
C PHE A 63 11.88 -13.99 -4.24
N GLY A 64 11.78 -12.82 -3.61
CA GLY A 64 10.77 -11.82 -3.90
C GLY A 64 9.58 -11.95 -2.95
N SER A 65 8.39 -12.25 -3.46
CA SER A 65 7.17 -12.35 -2.65
C SER A 65 6.57 -13.75 -2.66
N LEU A 66 6.14 -14.20 -1.50
CA LEU A 66 5.46 -15.48 -1.31
C LEU A 66 4.18 -15.27 -0.51
N GLU A 67 3.04 -15.65 -1.06
CA GLU A 67 1.74 -15.52 -0.41
C GLU A 67 0.99 -16.84 -0.43
N PHE A 68 0.38 -17.18 0.69
CA PHE A 68 -0.49 -18.35 0.83
C PHE A 68 -1.85 -17.95 1.37
N HIS A 69 -2.88 -18.29 0.60
CA HIS A 69 -4.28 -18.08 0.95
C HIS A 69 -4.98 -19.44 1.05
N GLY A 70 -5.46 -19.79 2.25
CA GLY A 70 -6.19 -21.03 2.53
C GLY A 70 -5.42 -22.09 3.32
N ILE A 71 -6.01 -23.29 3.45
CA ILE A 71 -5.55 -24.35 4.36
C ILE A 71 -4.19 -24.89 3.91
N LEU A 72 -3.17 -24.68 4.74
CA LEU A 72 -1.81 -25.13 4.48
C LEU A 72 -1.55 -26.53 5.04
N PRO A 73 -1.37 -27.57 4.21
CA PRO A 73 -0.83 -28.86 4.66
C PRO A 73 0.70 -28.80 4.90
N LEU A 74 1.21 -27.65 5.37
CA LEU A 74 2.63 -27.28 5.28
C LEU A 74 3.30 -27.04 6.63
N LYS A 75 2.76 -27.50 7.76
CA LYS A 75 3.29 -27.13 9.10
C LYS A 75 4.82 -27.25 9.23
N LYS A 76 5.43 -28.32 8.72
CA LYS A 76 6.89 -28.51 8.71
C LYS A 76 7.59 -27.52 7.78
N ALA A 77 7.07 -27.31 6.57
CA ALA A 77 7.61 -26.36 5.62
C ALA A 77 7.48 -24.91 6.10
N LEU A 78 6.37 -24.54 6.75
CA LEU A 78 6.16 -23.24 7.38
C LEU A 78 7.20 -22.94 8.46
N GLN A 79 7.51 -23.94 9.30
CA GLN A 79 8.56 -23.77 10.31
C GLN A 79 9.93 -23.51 9.65
N GLU A 80 10.23 -24.20 8.55
CA GLU A 80 11.49 -24.01 7.83
C GLU A 80 11.54 -22.66 7.09
N ILE A 81 10.45 -22.25 6.44
CA ILE A 81 10.31 -20.90 5.88
C ILE A 81 10.50 -19.84 6.97
N CYS A 82 9.89 -20.04 8.13
CA CYS A 82 10.03 -19.13 9.28
C CYS A 82 11.44 -19.13 9.88
N ARG A 83 12.28 -20.13 9.62
CA ARG A 83 13.72 -20.10 9.99
C ARG A 83 14.54 -19.30 8.97
N ASN A 84 14.06 -19.20 7.74
CA ASN A 84 14.76 -18.61 6.62
C ASN A 84 14.04 -17.36 6.05
N LEU A 85 13.45 -16.55 6.93
CA LEU A 85 12.67 -15.36 6.56
C LEU A 85 13.45 -14.35 5.70
N HIS A 86 14.77 -14.32 5.81
CA HIS A 86 15.65 -13.45 5.02
C HIS A 86 15.61 -13.72 3.50
N TRP A 87 14.99 -14.81 3.05
CA TRP A 87 14.78 -15.08 1.62
C TRP A 87 13.73 -14.17 0.98
N PHE A 88 12.85 -13.55 1.76
CA PHE A 88 11.65 -12.89 1.25
C PHE A 88 11.72 -11.37 1.38
N GLU A 89 11.29 -10.69 0.32
CA GLU A 89 10.97 -9.26 0.35
C GLU A 89 9.54 -9.05 0.87
N HIS A 90 8.63 -9.97 0.52
CA HIS A 90 7.28 -10.03 1.06
C HIS A 90 6.86 -11.45 1.41
N LEU A 91 6.19 -11.62 2.55
CA LEU A 91 5.71 -12.90 3.00
C LEU A 91 4.30 -12.77 3.58
N HIS A 92 3.31 -13.45 2.99
CA HIS A 92 1.93 -13.53 3.49
C HIS A 92 1.52 -14.96 3.77
N PHE A 93 0.87 -15.20 4.90
CA PHE A 93 0.21 -16.49 5.14
C PHE A 93 -1.13 -16.38 5.86
N SER A 94 -2.10 -17.14 5.39
CA SER A 94 -3.33 -17.47 6.14
C SER A 94 -3.08 -18.49 7.24
N ASP A 95 -3.92 -18.47 8.28
CA ASP A 95 -4.02 -19.49 9.34
C ASP A 95 -2.70 -19.78 10.07
N PHE A 96 -1.96 -18.71 10.43
CA PHE A 96 -0.69 -18.85 11.15
C PHE A 96 -0.91 -19.18 12.64
N PRO A 97 -0.26 -20.23 13.17
CA PRO A 97 -0.14 -20.42 14.60
C PRO A 97 0.42 -19.15 15.27
N GLY A 98 -0.13 -18.76 16.42
CA GLY A 98 0.21 -17.49 17.04
C GLY A 98 1.70 -17.30 17.35
N ASP A 99 2.44 -18.37 17.68
CA ASP A 99 3.88 -18.32 17.87
C ASP A 99 4.65 -17.97 16.57
N LEU A 100 4.14 -18.42 15.43
CA LEU A 100 4.70 -18.07 14.12
C LEU A 100 4.36 -16.64 13.70
N VAL A 101 3.17 -16.12 14.04
CA VAL A 101 2.83 -14.69 13.84
C VAL A 101 3.82 -13.81 14.59
N MET A 102 4.08 -14.11 15.87
CA MET A 102 5.04 -13.36 16.69
C MET A 102 6.44 -13.36 16.06
N LYS A 103 6.87 -14.51 15.53
CA LYS A 103 8.16 -14.65 14.85
C LYS A 103 8.21 -13.87 13.54
N LEU A 104 7.15 -13.91 12.74
CA LEU A 104 7.03 -13.17 11.48
C LEU A 104 7.08 -11.66 11.71
N VAL A 105 6.30 -11.16 12.68
CA VAL A 105 6.26 -9.75 13.06
C VAL A 105 7.61 -9.26 13.60
N SER A 106 8.34 -10.12 14.31
CA SER A 106 9.69 -9.81 14.83
C SER A 106 10.81 -9.93 13.80
N SER A 107 10.50 -10.32 12.56
CA SER A 107 11.51 -10.60 11.55
C SER A 107 11.94 -9.36 10.78
N ASN A 108 13.10 -9.43 10.13
CA ASN A 108 13.62 -8.36 9.27
C ASN A 108 13.02 -8.39 7.85
N VAL A 109 11.90 -9.09 7.62
CA VAL A 109 11.23 -9.10 6.32
C VAL A 109 10.61 -7.71 6.10
N PRO A 110 10.91 -7.00 4.99
CA PRO A 110 10.41 -5.65 4.79
C PRO A 110 8.89 -5.53 4.76
N SER A 111 8.22 -6.54 4.17
CA SER A 111 6.76 -6.57 4.00
C SER A 111 6.17 -7.88 4.49
N ILE A 112 5.27 -7.85 5.47
CA ILE A 112 4.63 -9.06 6.00
C ILE A 112 3.12 -8.99 5.88
N GLY A 113 2.49 -10.15 5.73
CA GLY A 113 1.05 -10.35 5.66
C GLY A 113 0.62 -11.54 6.51
N PHE A 114 -0.49 -11.43 7.23
CA PHE A 114 -1.08 -12.57 7.91
C PHE A 114 -2.56 -12.38 8.22
N ASP A 115 -3.23 -13.49 8.47
CA ASP A 115 -4.63 -13.52 8.83
C ASP A 115 -4.78 -13.63 10.36
N ILE A 116 -5.77 -12.91 10.92
CA ILE A 116 -6.18 -13.01 12.32
C ILE A 116 -7.39 -13.93 12.40
N ASP A 117 -7.20 -15.01 13.13
CA ASP A 117 -8.17 -16.02 13.52
C ASP A 117 -8.39 -16.03 15.06
N ARG A 118 -9.07 -17.05 15.56
CA ARG A 118 -9.36 -17.20 17.00
C ARG A 118 -8.12 -17.45 17.86
N ASP A 119 -7.08 -18.04 17.29
CA ASP A 119 -5.85 -18.36 18.02
C ASP A 119 -4.93 -17.13 18.13
N THR A 120 -5.10 -16.19 17.20
CA THR A 120 -4.24 -15.00 17.07
C THR A 120 -4.90 -13.70 17.56
N GLU A 121 -6.24 -13.63 17.64
CA GLU A 121 -6.98 -12.41 18.05
C GLU A 121 -6.66 -11.91 19.48
N THR A 122 -6.06 -12.77 20.31
CA THR A 122 -5.69 -12.45 21.69
C THR A 122 -4.20 -12.22 21.93
N LEU A 123 -3.38 -12.32 20.87
CA LEU A 123 -1.94 -12.08 20.97
C LEU A 123 -1.65 -10.67 21.46
N ASP A 124 -0.60 -10.56 22.27
CA ASP A 124 -0.10 -9.29 22.77
C ASP A 124 1.25 -8.99 22.12
N LEU A 125 1.27 -7.93 21.31
CA LEU A 125 2.44 -7.41 20.60
C LEU A 125 3.15 -6.29 21.37
N SER A 126 2.75 -5.98 22.60
CA SER A 126 3.26 -4.84 23.39
C SER A 126 4.78 -4.85 23.59
N THR A 127 5.39 -6.03 23.61
CA THR A 127 6.84 -6.22 23.78
C THR A 127 7.57 -6.59 22.49
N VAL A 128 6.84 -6.82 21.40
CA VAL A 128 7.38 -7.32 20.15
C VAL A 128 8.15 -6.23 19.43
N ASN A 129 9.39 -6.50 19.04
CA ASN A 129 10.12 -5.62 18.14
C ASN A 129 9.63 -5.85 16.70
N ILE A 130 8.54 -5.18 16.33
CA ILE A 130 8.11 -5.12 14.94
C ILE A 130 9.28 -4.50 14.16
N VAL A 131 9.65 -5.01 12.98
CA VAL A 131 10.71 -4.39 12.15
C VAL A 131 10.21 -4.07 10.74
N SER A 132 9.23 -4.84 10.25
CA SER A 132 8.62 -4.62 8.94
C SER A 132 7.99 -3.23 8.82
N SER A 133 8.28 -2.53 7.72
CA SER A 133 7.68 -1.23 7.43
C SER A 133 6.35 -1.34 6.69
N LYS A 134 6.06 -2.50 6.09
CA LYS A 134 4.81 -2.77 5.36
C LYS A 134 4.11 -3.96 6.00
N ILE A 135 2.90 -3.74 6.51
CA ILE A 135 2.16 -4.77 7.23
C ILE A 135 0.76 -4.87 6.65
N HIS A 136 0.37 -6.09 6.30
CA HIS A 136 -0.94 -6.46 5.82
C HIS A 136 -1.59 -7.42 6.81
N ILE A 137 -2.78 -7.07 7.28
CA ILE A 137 -3.55 -7.86 8.23
C ILE A 137 -4.91 -8.13 7.61
N ILE A 138 -5.29 -9.41 7.55
CA ILE A 138 -6.64 -9.81 7.17
C ILE A 138 -7.35 -10.33 8.41
N SER A 139 -8.61 -9.97 8.63
CA SER A 139 -9.42 -10.56 9.69
C SER A 139 -10.69 -11.14 9.09
N SER A 140 -10.87 -12.43 9.30
CA SER A 140 -12.07 -13.19 8.93
C SER A 140 -12.93 -13.53 10.16
N SER A 141 -12.57 -12.99 11.35
CA SER A 141 -13.35 -13.16 12.57
C SER A 141 -14.62 -12.31 12.56
N ARG A 142 -15.72 -12.88 13.06
CA ARG A 142 -16.99 -12.16 13.25
C ARG A 142 -16.85 -11.05 14.29
N GLU A 143 -16.11 -11.32 15.34
CA GLU A 143 -15.80 -10.32 16.37
C GLU A 143 -14.61 -9.48 15.94
N PHE A 144 -14.58 -8.23 16.37
CA PHE A 144 -13.43 -7.37 16.08
C PHE A 144 -12.24 -7.85 16.93
N PRO A 145 -11.04 -8.09 16.36
CA PRO A 145 -9.85 -8.56 17.09
C PRO A 145 -9.25 -7.43 17.94
N THR A 146 -10.02 -6.96 18.92
CA THR A 146 -9.82 -5.71 19.67
C THR A 146 -8.51 -5.74 20.42
N LYS A 147 -8.24 -6.82 21.15
CA LYS A 147 -7.02 -6.95 21.95
C LYS A 147 -5.76 -6.95 21.08
N PHE A 148 -5.76 -7.75 20.00
CA PHE A 148 -4.67 -7.76 19.03
C PHE A 148 -4.45 -6.37 18.43
N MET A 149 -5.51 -5.73 17.92
CA MET A 149 -5.39 -4.45 17.20
C MET A 149 -4.93 -3.31 18.10
N LEU A 150 -5.41 -3.24 19.35
CA LEU A 150 -4.92 -2.25 20.31
C LEU A 150 -3.42 -2.44 20.56
N SER A 151 -3.00 -3.67 20.86
CA SER A 151 -1.60 -3.98 21.13
C SER A 151 -0.71 -3.68 19.92
N PHE A 152 -1.14 -4.07 18.72
CA PHE A 152 -0.47 -3.76 17.46
C PHE A 152 -0.32 -2.25 17.24
N LEU A 153 -1.42 -1.49 17.31
CA LEU A 153 -1.45 -0.06 17.00
C LEU A 153 -0.63 0.76 18.00
N HIS A 154 -0.71 0.44 19.29
CA HIS A 154 0.17 1.04 20.29
C HIS A 154 1.65 0.75 19.98
N ARG A 155 1.97 -0.49 19.63
CA ARG A 155 3.36 -0.87 19.40
C ARG A 155 3.95 -0.21 18.15
N VAL A 156 3.22 -0.16 17.03
CA VAL A 156 3.72 0.52 15.81
C VAL A 156 3.84 2.03 16.01
N THR A 157 3.01 2.62 16.86
CA THR A 157 3.11 4.03 17.26
C THR A 157 4.41 4.31 17.98
N GLU A 158 4.82 3.44 18.91
CA GLU A 158 6.08 3.58 19.64
C GLU A 158 7.32 3.43 18.74
N LEU A 159 7.24 2.58 17.72
CA LEU A 159 8.40 2.24 16.87
C LEU A 159 8.61 3.21 15.69
N ASP A 160 7.58 3.95 15.25
CA ASP A 160 7.63 4.95 14.17
C ASP A 160 8.39 4.49 12.89
N GLN A 161 8.06 3.28 12.43
CA GLN A 161 8.66 2.68 11.23
C GLN A 161 7.64 2.23 10.19
N LEU A 162 6.34 2.33 10.51
CA LEU A 162 5.27 1.88 9.64
C LEU A 162 5.14 2.83 8.45
N GLU A 163 5.37 2.31 7.25
CA GLU A 163 5.26 3.04 5.99
C GLU A 163 3.96 2.72 5.26
N CYS A 164 3.53 1.46 5.34
CA CYS A 164 2.29 0.97 4.74
C CYS A 164 1.54 0.09 5.75
N PHE A 165 0.27 0.41 5.97
CA PHE A 165 -0.62 -0.44 6.74
C PHE A 165 -1.85 -0.82 5.91
N GLU A 166 -2.14 -2.11 5.84
CA GLU A 166 -3.35 -2.62 5.21
C GLU A 166 -4.11 -3.49 6.20
N PHE A 167 -5.38 -3.16 6.42
CA PHE A 167 -6.28 -3.94 7.25
C PHE A 167 -7.55 -4.26 6.47
N ASN A 168 -7.72 -5.55 6.16
CA ASN A 168 -8.82 -6.06 5.38
C ASN A 168 -9.72 -6.92 6.27
N ARG A 169 -11.03 -6.68 6.26
CA ARG A 169 -11.94 -7.41 7.11
C ARG A 169 -13.21 -7.85 6.38
N THR A 170 -13.36 -9.16 6.20
CA THR A 170 -14.44 -9.70 5.36
C THR A 170 -15.82 -9.59 6.03
N GLU A 171 -15.88 -9.66 7.36
CA GLU A 171 -17.15 -9.71 8.10
C GLU A 171 -17.05 -9.02 9.46
N GLY A 172 -18.22 -8.71 10.03
CA GLY A 172 -18.37 -8.52 11.47
C GLY A 172 -18.84 -7.14 11.91
N ARG A 173 -18.79 -6.95 13.24
CA ARG A 173 -19.28 -5.73 13.93
C ARG A 173 -18.46 -4.48 13.58
N PRO A 174 -19.00 -3.26 13.75
CA PRO A 174 -18.23 -2.02 13.59
C PRO A 174 -16.93 -1.99 14.41
N VAL A 175 -15.98 -1.15 13.99
CA VAL A 175 -14.72 -0.95 14.74
C VAL A 175 -15.03 -0.38 16.14
N PRO A 176 -14.53 -1.00 17.22
CA PRO A 176 -14.64 -0.46 18.58
C PRO A 176 -13.99 0.93 18.73
N ASP A 177 -14.57 1.80 19.56
CA ASP A 177 -14.12 3.19 19.71
C ASP A 177 -12.69 3.33 20.24
N ASP A 178 -12.25 2.42 21.10
CA ASP A 178 -10.88 2.34 21.60
C ASP A 178 -9.90 2.02 20.47
N VAL A 179 -10.25 1.08 19.58
CA VAL A 179 -9.45 0.77 18.38
C VAL A 179 -9.46 1.94 17.41
N LYS A 180 -10.59 2.61 17.20
CA LYS A 180 -10.64 3.84 16.37
C LYS A 180 -9.65 4.89 16.88
N LYS A 181 -9.68 5.18 18.19
CA LYS A 181 -8.76 6.12 18.83
C LYS A 181 -7.30 5.70 18.68
N ALA A 182 -7.00 4.41 18.90
CA ALA A 182 -5.66 3.87 18.74
C ALA A 182 -5.16 4.00 17.29
N LEU A 183 -6.02 3.72 16.30
CA LEU A 183 -5.68 3.84 14.88
C LEU A 183 -5.43 5.29 14.48
N LEU A 184 -6.31 6.21 14.88
CA LEU A 184 -6.13 7.65 14.65
C LEU A 184 -4.83 8.15 15.27
N GLY A 185 -4.53 7.72 16.50
CA GLY A 185 -3.27 8.03 17.19
C GLY A 185 -2.04 7.50 16.45
N ALA A 186 -2.09 6.25 15.99
CA ALA A 186 -1.00 5.63 15.24
C ALA A 186 -0.75 6.34 13.91
N VAL A 187 -1.80 6.67 13.16
CA VAL A 187 -1.70 7.42 11.90
C VAL A 187 -1.15 8.82 12.15
N ALA A 188 -1.62 9.52 13.18
CA ALA A 188 -1.15 10.87 13.50
C ALA A 188 0.33 10.91 13.95
N ALA A 189 0.77 9.88 14.67
CA ALA A 189 2.12 9.80 15.23
C ALA A 189 3.16 9.27 14.21
N SER A 190 2.75 8.43 13.27
CA SER A 190 3.66 7.76 12.36
C SER A 190 4.10 8.66 11.21
N LYS A 191 5.29 9.24 11.32
CA LYS A 191 5.79 10.22 10.33
C LYS A 191 6.16 9.60 9.00
N LYS A 192 6.39 8.29 8.98
CA LYS A 192 6.75 7.52 7.79
C LYS A 192 5.55 6.92 7.07
N LEU A 193 4.37 6.97 7.66
CA LEU A 193 3.18 6.38 7.05
C LEU A 193 2.84 7.10 5.74
N THR A 194 2.94 6.37 4.64
CA THR A 194 2.65 6.88 3.29
C THR A 194 1.38 6.28 2.70
N LYS A 195 1.02 5.06 3.14
CA LYS A 195 -0.15 4.33 2.65
C LYS A 195 -0.94 3.71 3.79
N LEU A 196 -2.25 3.90 3.76
CA LEU A 196 -3.21 3.18 4.60
C LEU A 196 -4.31 2.59 3.71
N THR A 197 -4.58 1.29 3.86
CA THR A 197 -5.71 0.61 3.23
C THR A 197 -6.62 0.07 4.33
N LEU A 198 -7.90 0.44 4.28
CA LEU A 198 -8.97 -0.12 5.11
C LEU A 198 -10.02 -0.71 4.19
N SER A 199 -10.15 -2.03 4.15
CA SER A 199 -11.15 -2.67 3.29
C SER A 199 -12.06 -3.60 4.08
N GLY A 200 -13.33 -3.66 3.69
CA GLY A 200 -14.26 -4.65 4.18
C GLY A 200 -15.23 -5.11 3.12
N SER A 201 -16.21 -5.92 3.51
CA SER A 201 -17.30 -6.31 2.62
C SER A 201 -18.22 -5.12 2.32
N ASP A 202 -18.74 -5.09 1.10
CA ASP A 202 -19.60 -4.01 0.59
C ASP A 202 -20.87 -3.80 1.42
N GLU A 203 -21.30 -4.81 2.17
CA GLU A 203 -22.54 -4.80 2.95
C GLU A 203 -22.39 -4.21 4.36
N SER A 204 -21.17 -3.93 4.82
CA SER A 204 -20.92 -3.53 6.21
C SER A 204 -20.44 -2.08 6.33
N PRO A 205 -21.18 -1.20 7.05
CA PRO A 205 -20.74 0.15 7.42
C PRO A 205 -19.65 0.13 8.52
N MET A 206 -18.62 -0.69 8.33
CA MET A 206 -17.63 -1.01 9.36
C MET A 206 -16.77 0.19 9.73
N TRP A 207 -16.50 1.06 8.76
CA TRP A 207 -15.64 2.22 8.87
C TRP A 207 -16.42 3.50 9.24
N ASP A 208 -17.72 3.39 9.53
CA ASP A 208 -18.57 4.53 9.86
C ASP A 208 -18.05 5.31 11.06
N GLY A 209 -18.03 6.65 10.91
CA GLY A 209 -17.46 7.60 11.86
C GLY A 209 -15.93 7.63 11.90
N LEU A 210 -15.22 6.55 11.58
CA LEU A 210 -13.75 6.54 11.55
C LEU A 210 -13.21 7.37 10.38
N VAL A 211 -13.88 7.35 9.22
CA VAL A 211 -13.36 7.98 7.99
C VAL A 211 -13.25 9.50 8.12
N GLU A 212 -14.24 10.17 8.71
CA GLU A 212 -14.23 11.63 8.91
C GLU A 212 -13.09 12.05 9.84
N ASP A 213 -12.94 11.36 10.97
CA ASP A 213 -11.85 11.59 11.92
C ASP A 213 -10.48 11.32 11.26
N LEU A 214 -10.38 10.25 10.48
CA LEU A 214 -9.16 9.91 9.77
C LEU A 214 -8.82 10.97 8.72
N PHE A 215 -9.78 11.49 7.99
CA PHE A 215 -9.56 12.60 7.05
C PHE A 215 -9.00 13.82 7.79
N SER A 216 -9.58 14.18 8.93
CA SER A 216 -9.08 15.29 9.76
C SER A 216 -7.62 15.12 10.19
N VAL A 217 -7.18 13.89 10.45
CA VAL A 217 -5.76 13.56 10.71
C VAL A 217 -4.92 13.68 9.43
N LEU A 218 -5.38 13.09 8.33
CA LEU A 218 -4.68 13.04 7.05
C LEU A 218 -4.53 14.42 6.38
N GLU A 219 -5.43 15.35 6.64
CA GLU A 219 -5.31 16.75 6.18
C GLU A 219 -3.99 17.40 6.61
N LYS A 220 -3.45 17.01 7.77
CA LYS A 220 -2.23 17.57 8.38
C LYS A 220 -1.01 16.67 8.19
N HIS A 221 -1.18 15.47 7.63
CA HIS A 221 -0.12 14.47 7.56
C HIS A 221 0.79 14.70 6.35
N GLU A 222 1.98 15.26 6.60
CA GLU A 222 2.89 15.72 5.54
C GLU A 222 3.44 14.61 4.64
N ALA A 223 3.72 13.43 5.19
CA ALA A 223 4.28 12.30 4.44
C ALA A 223 3.22 11.43 3.73
N PHE A 224 1.94 11.54 4.10
CA PHE A 224 0.91 10.59 3.66
C PHE A 224 0.51 10.82 2.20
N ARG A 225 0.35 9.74 1.43
CA ARG A 225 0.15 9.80 -0.03
C ARG A 225 -1.05 9.02 -0.52
N THR A 226 -1.35 7.87 0.05
CA THR A 226 -2.39 6.99 -0.50
C THR A 226 -3.30 6.48 0.60
N PHE A 227 -4.57 6.86 0.54
CA PHE A 227 -5.61 6.24 1.36
C PHE A 227 -6.48 5.37 0.47
N ARG A 228 -6.62 4.09 0.83
CA ARG A 228 -7.52 3.17 0.15
C ARG A 228 -8.64 2.78 1.08
N ILE A 229 -9.86 2.90 0.61
CA ILE A 229 -11.03 2.54 1.41
C ILE A 229 -12.11 1.84 0.59
N THR A 230 -12.57 0.69 1.07
CA THR A 230 -13.69 -0.05 0.49
C THR A 230 -14.60 -0.61 1.58
N PRO A 231 -15.92 -0.42 1.51
CA PRO A 231 -16.58 0.59 0.70
C PRO A 231 -16.29 2.01 1.24
N TYR A 232 -16.36 3.03 0.38
CA TYR A 232 -16.41 4.42 0.83
C TYR A 232 -17.78 4.72 1.47
N PRO A 233 -17.88 5.41 2.62
CA PRO A 233 -19.14 5.58 3.37
C PRO A 233 -20.08 6.62 2.73
N THR A 234 -20.60 6.33 1.54
CA THR A 234 -21.50 7.21 0.78
C THR A 234 -22.83 7.50 1.50
N THR A 235 -23.23 6.67 2.46
CA THR A 235 -24.41 6.92 3.31
C THR A 235 -24.19 8.09 4.27
N LEU A 236 -22.96 8.25 4.77
CA LEU A 236 -22.58 9.32 5.70
C LEU A 236 -22.04 10.55 4.97
N ASP A 237 -21.37 10.35 3.84
CA ASP A 237 -20.87 11.43 2.98
C ASP A 237 -21.42 11.35 1.55
N PRO A 238 -22.74 11.52 1.35
CA PRO A 238 -23.38 11.35 0.05
C PRO A 238 -22.97 12.40 -0.98
N GLN A 239 -22.40 13.52 -0.54
CA GLN A 239 -21.93 14.61 -1.41
C GLN A 239 -20.40 14.72 -1.44
N PHE A 240 -19.71 13.72 -0.89
CA PHE A 240 -18.25 13.68 -0.81
C PHE A 240 -17.65 14.94 -0.16
N ALA A 241 -18.38 15.59 0.75
CA ALA A 241 -17.96 16.83 1.41
C ALA A 241 -16.66 16.64 2.20
N TRP A 242 -16.52 15.51 2.91
CA TRP A 242 -15.31 15.17 3.64
C TRP A 242 -14.13 14.94 2.68
N LEU A 243 -14.36 14.21 1.58
CA LEU A 243 -13.34 13.92 0.57
C LEU A 243 -12.87 15.19 -0.15
N LYS A 244 -13.80 16.06 -0.53
CA LYS A 244 -13.51 17.36 -1.13
C LYS A 244 -12.70 18.24 -0.18
N GLN A 245 -13.05 18.25 1.11
CA GLN A 245 -12.29 18.99 2.12
C GLN A 245 -10.85 18.46 2.24
N LEU A 246 -10.69 17.14 2.34
CA LEU A 246 -9.39 16.49 2.37
C LEU A 246 -8.53 16.90 1.17
N TYR A 247 -9.06 16.85 -0.05
CA TYR A 247 -8.31 17.26 -1.24
C TYR A 247 -7.97 18.75 -1.28
N LYS A 248 -8.81 19.62 -0.70
CA LYS A 248 -8.53 21.06 -0.60
C LYS A 248 -7.38 21.32 0.39
N ARG A 249 -7.28 20.55 1.46
CA ARG A 249 -6.30 20.71 2.55
C ARG A 249 -4.99 19.95 2.33
N ASN A 250 -5.06 18.76 1.76
CA ASN A 250 -3.90 17.93 1.43
C ASN A 250 -3.87 17.63 -0.07
N ARG A 251 -3.02 18.35 -0.80
CA ARG A 251 -2.88 18.22 -2.25
C ARG A 251 -2.02 17.03 -2.70
N TYR A 252 -1.41 16.31 -1.76
CA TYR A 252 -0.51 15.20 -2.04
C TYR A 252 -1.17 13.84 -1.95
N ILE A 253 -2.32 13.78 -1.28
CA ILE A 253 -3.06 12.53 -1.07
C ILE A 253 -3.81 12.10 -2.33
N ASP A 254 -3.94 10.79 -2.49
CA ASP A 254 -4.82 10.13 -3.45
C ASP A 254 -5.72 9.19 -2.65
N VAL A 255 -7.03 9.27 -2.91
CA VAL A 255 -8.02 8.37 -2.30
C VAL A 255 -8.62 7.49 -3.38
N THR A 256 -8.46 6.18 -3.20
CA THR A 256 -8.94 5.14 -4.13
C THR A 256 -9.73 4.09 -3.35
N ASP A 257 -10.35 3.16 -4.06
CA ASP A 257 -10.77 1.92 -3.44
C ASP A 257 -9.55 1.03 -3.08
N SER A 258 -9.82 -0.13 -2.49
CA SER A 258 -8.83 -1.16 -2.15
C SER A 258 -8.08 -1.72 -3.36
N SER A 259 -8.76 -1.86 -4.50
CA SER A 259 -8.18 -2.31 -5.78
C SER A 259 -7.19 -1.29 -6.34
N GLY A 260 -7.29 -0.03 -5.90
CA GLY A 260 -6.53 1.09 -6.42
C GLY A 260 -7.27 1.84 -7.53
N ASP A 261 -8.53 1.48 -7.78
CA ASP A 261 -9.39 2.17 -8.72
C ASP A 261 -9.97 3.43 -8.10
N LYS A 262 -10.25 4.39 -8.97
CA LYS A 262 -10.80 5.68 -8.57
C LYS A 262 -12.20 5.48 -7.99
N LEU A 263 -12.49 6.16 -6.89
CA LEU A 263 -13.85 6.20 -6.33
C LEU A 263 -14.83 6.78 -7.36
N GLU A 264 -16.02 6.16 -7.47
CA GLU A 264 -17.15 6.73 -8.20
C GLU A 264 -17.71 7.93 -7.43
N ALA A 265 -17.33 9.14 -7.85
CA ALA A 265 -17.68 10.39 -7.18
C ALA A 265 -18.22 11.43 -8.19
N ASP A 266 -18.57 12.62 -7.71
CA ASP A 266 -19.05 13.71 -8.56
C ASP A 266 -17.93 14.46 -9.30
N ASP A 267 -18.33 15.28 -10.28
CA ASP A 267 -17.42 16.06 -11.12
C ASP A 267 -16.53 17.03 -10.33
N GLU A 268 -16.95 17.47 -9.13
CA GLU A 268 -16.14 18.36 -8.29
C GLU A 268 -14.95 17.60 -7.70
N VAL A 269 -15.16 16.37 -7.24
CA VAL A 269 -14.06 15.50 -6.78
C VAL A 269 -13.03 15.28 -7.89
N ASP A 270 -13.49 15.07 -9.12
CA ASP A 270 -12.64 14.88 -10.29
C ASP A 270 -11.81 16.12 -10.62
N LEU A 271 -12.45 17.29 -10.57
CA LEU A 271 -11.78 18.56 -10.78
C LEU A 271 -10.69 18.78 -9.72
N LEU A 272 -11.00 18.54 -8.44
CA LEU A 272 -10.03 18.66 -7.33
C LEU A 272 -8.85 17.70 -7.49
N LEU A 273 -9.11 16.45 -7.84
CA LEU A 273 -8.08 15.45 -8.14
C LEU A 273 -7.19 15.88 -9.31
N GLY A 274 -7.80 16.37 -10.40
CA GLY A 274 -7.09 16.90 -11.55
C GLY A 274 -6.17 18.07 -11.19
N LEU A 275 -6.67 19.02 -10.39
CA LEU A 275 -5.89 20.14 -9.87
C LEU A 275 -4.74 19.69 -8.96
N ASN A 276 -4.98 18.72 -8.08
CA ASN A 276 -3.95 18.17 -7.19
C ASN A 276 -2.87 17.38 -7.96
N ARG A 277 -3.24 16.63 -9.00
CA ARG A 277 -2.29 15.98 -9.91
C ARG A 277 -1.44 17.01 -10.66
N PHE A 278 -2.05 18.07 -11.18
CA PHE A 278 -1.34 19.16 -11.84
C PHE A 278 -0.36 19.85 -10.88
N PHE A 279 -0.80 20.19 -9.66
CA PHE A 279 0.05 20.76 -8.61
C PHE A 279 1.28 19.91 -8.32
N ARG A 280 1.09 18.59 -8.12
CA ARG A 280 2.18 17.63 -7.87
C ARG A 280 3.14 17.56 -9.05
N GLY A 281 2.62 17.47 -10.27
CA GLY A 281 3.41 17.47 -11.50
C GLY A 281 4.28 18.71 -11.63
N SER A 282 3.68 19.90 -11.45
CA SER A 282 4.41 21.17 -11.47
C SER A 282 5.50 21.25 -10.41
N LYS A 283 5.25 20.80 -9.16
CA LYS A 283 6.32 20.75 -8.15
C LYS A 283 7.46 19.80 -8.52
N ASN A 284 7.14 18.65 -9.11
CA ASN A 284 8.15 17.67 -9.52
C ASN A 284 9.02 18.17 -10.68
N LEU A 285 8.48 19.01 -11.57
CA LEU A 285 9.26 19.65 -12.64
C LEU A 285 10.46 20.45 -12.12
N LYS A 286 10.48 20.89 -10.86
CA LYS A 286 11.64 21.56 -10.25
C LYS A 286 12.91 20.71 -10.22
N LYS A 287 12.77 19.38 -10.31
CA LYS A 287 13.88 18.42 -10.33
C LYS A 287 14.51 18.26 -11.72
N GLU A 288 13.84 18.74 -12.76
CA GLU A 288 14.33 18.69 -14.14
C GLU A 288 15.38 19.78 -14.40
N ALA A 289 16.24 19.54 -15.40
CA ALA A 289 17.18 20.54 -15.87
C ALA A 289 16.45 21.79 -16.40
N THR A 290 17.03 22.98 -16.24
CA THR A 290 16.39 24.27 -16.54
C THR A 290 15.75 24.34 -17.93
N ILE A 291 16.46 23.91 -18.97
CA ILE A 291 15.97 23.93 -20.36
C ILE A 291 14.74 23.02 -20.53
N THR A 292 14.81 21.79 -20.03
CA THR A 292 13.71 20.82 -20.05
C THR A 292 12.51 21.35 -19.28
N ARG A 293 12.76 21.91 -18.10
CA ARG A 293 11.75 22.51 -17.23
C ARG A 293 11.05 23.67 -17.91
N LEU A 294 11.80 24.58 -18.56
CA LEU A 294 11.26 25.71 -19.32
C LEU A 294 10.36 25.23 -20.47
N SER A 295 10.80 24.23 -21.24
CA SER A 295 10.00 23.61 -22.30
C SER A 295 8.69 23.04 -21.77
N PHE A 296 8.73 22.29 -20.66
CA PHE A 296 7.52 21.74 -20.05
C PHE A 296 6.58 22.80 -19.48
N VAL A 297 7.11 23.86 -18.86
CA VAL A 297 6.30 24.98 -18.38
C VAL A 297 5.61 25.69 -19.55
N GLY A 298 6.34 25.97 -20.64
CA GLY A 298 5.77 26.56 -21.85
C GLY A 298 4.68 25.70 -22.48
N ALA A 299 4.94 24.39 -22.64
CA ALA A 299 3.96 23.45 -23.16
C ALA A 299 2.69 23.39 -22.27
N ALA A 300 2.87 23.32 -20.95
CA ALA A 300 1.76 23.28 -19.99
C ALA A 300 0.93 24.58 -20.02
N LEU A 301 1.55 25.75 -20.13
CA LEU A 301 0.85 27.04 -20.30
C LEU A 301 0.07 27.10 -21.61
N ALA A 302 0.65 26.61 -22.71
CA ALA A 302 0.01 26.65 -24.03
C ALA A 302 -1.13 25.62 -24.20
N HIS A 303 -1.15 24.56 -23.40
CA HIS A 303 -2.10 23.45 -23.57
C HIS A 303 -2.95 23.26 -22.30
N SER A 304 -2.38 22.65 -21.27
CA SER A 304 -3.11 22.19 -20.07
C SER A 304 -3.63 23.31 -19.16
N ALA A 305 -3.06 24.51 -19.27
CA ALA A 305 -3.39 25.68 -18.45
C ALA A 305 -3.88 26.89 -19.27
N ALA A 306 -3.95 26.79 -20.61
CA ALA A 306 -4.25 27.94 -21.49
C ALA A 306 -5.60 28.61 -21.19
N CYS A 307 -6.57 27.84 -20.72
CA CYS A 307 -7.91 28.31 -20.36
C CYS A 307 -8.28 28.03 -18.88
N ASP A 308 -7.30 27.68 -18.05
CA ASP A 308 -7.50 27.34 -16.63
C ASP A 308 -6.61 28.25 -15.78
N LEU A 309 -7.17 29.41 -15.40
CA LEU A 309 -6.47 30.44 -14.63
C LEU A 309 -5.87 29.89 -13.31
N PRO A 310 -6.58 29.06 -12.51
CA PRO A 310 -5.98 28.38 -11.36
C PRO A 310 -4.73 27.57 -11.69
N ARG A 311 -4.75 26.75 -12.75
CA ARG A 311 -3.58 25.97 -13.16
C ARG A 311 -2.44 26.85 -13.66
N ALA A 312 -2.75 27.84 -14.49
CA ALA A 312 -1.74 28.77 -15.00
C ALA A 312 -1.07 29.52 -13.86
N GLY A 313 -1.85 30.12 -12.96
CA GLY A 313 -1.34 30.85 -11.79
C GLY A 313 -0.48 29.96 -10.89
N GLN A 314 -0.90 28.72 -10.64
CA GLN A 314 -0.14 27.76 -9.84
C GLN A 314 1.19 27.35 -10.49
N LEU A 315 1.18 27.07 -11.80
CA LEU A 315 2.38 26.71 -12.55
C LEU A 315 3.39 27.88 -12.52
N LEU A 316 2.94 29.10 -12.80
CA LEU A 316 3.77 30.30 -12.77
C LEU A 316 4.32 30.56 -11.37
N MET A 317 3.50 30.40 -10.32
CA MET A 317 3.95 30.56 -8.92
C MET A 317 5.07 29.57 -8.57
N HIS A 318 5.01 28.33 -9.04
CA HIS A 318 6.06 27.36 -8.77
C HIS A 318 7.35 27.64 -9.54
N HIS A 319 7.25 28.24 -10.73
CA HIS A 319 8.37 28.43 -11.65
C HIS A 319 8.68 29.91 -11.91
N VAL A 320 8.53 30.75 -10.89
CA VAL A 320 8.80 32.19 -10.98
C VAL A 320 10.27 32.49 -11.31
N ASP A 321 11.18 31.60 -10.91
CA ASP A 321 12.60 31.67 -11.24
C ASP A 321 12.84 31.65 -12.76
N LEU A 322 12.12 30.78 -13.49
CA LEU A 322 12.21 30.73 -14.95
C LEU A 322 11.68 32.02 -15.61
N LEU A 323 10.63 32.63 -15.05
CA LEU A 323 10.12 33.90 -15.56
C LEU A 323 11.16 35.01 -15.38
N CYS A 324 11.84 35.04 -14.24
CA CYS A 324 12.93 35.98 -14.01
C CYS A 324 14.09 35.75 -14.98
N GLU A 325 14.51 34.51 -15.20
CA GLU A 325 15.59 34.18 -16.16
C GLU A 325 15.27 34.69 -17.58
N ILE A 326 14.07 34.42 -18.09
CA ILE A 326 13.63 34.90 -19.41
C ILE A 326 13.64 36.42 -19.50
N LEU A 327 13.21 37.12 -18.43
CA LEU A 327 13.21 38.58 -18.41
C LEU A 327 14.64 39.15 -18.45
N HIS A 328 15.59 38.57 -17.70
CA HIS A 328 16.98 39.02 -17.70
C HIS A 328 17.68 38.76 -19.03
N GLU A 329 17.43 37.63 -19.69
CA GLU A 329 18.00 37.34 -21.02
C GLU A 329 17.53 38.35 -22.08
N ASN A 330 16.27 38.80 -22.01
CA ASN A 330 15.73 39.79 -22.94
C ASN A 330 16.32 41.20 -22.72
N GLU A 331 16.65 41.58 -21.49
CA GLU A 331 17.31 42.86 -21.19
C GLU A 331 18.72 42.92 -21.79
N GLN A 332 19.48 41.83 -21.70
CA GLN A 332 20.83 41.75 -22.27
C GLN A 332 20.85 41.80 -23.80
N ILE A 333 19.82 41.26 -24.46
CA ILE A 333 19.68 41.33 -25.91
C ILE A 333 19.28 42.74 -26.37
N GLY A 334 18.55 43.50 -25.54
CA GLY A 334 18.11 44.86 -25.86
C GLY A 334 19.21 45.93 -25.79
N GLU A 335 20.33 45.65 -25.12
CA GLU A 335 21.46 46.57 -24.97
C GLU A 335 22.62 46.33 -25.95
N ALA A 336 22.55 45.27 -26.77
CA ALA A 336 23.57 44.87 -27.75
C ALA A 336 23.25 45.33 -29.18
#